data_AF-A0A924EZ57-F1
#
_entry.id   AF-A0A924EZ57-F1
#
_cell.length_a   1.000
_cell.length_b   1.000
_cell.length_c   1.000
_cell.angle_alpha   90.00
_cell.angle_beta   90.00
_cell.angle_gamma   90.00
#
_symmetry.space_group_name_H-M   'P 1'
#
loop_
_entity.id
_entity.type
_entity.pdbx_description
1 polymer ?
#
loop_
_entity_poly.entity_id
_entity_poly.type
_entity_poly.pdbx_seq_one_letter_code
_entity_poly.pdbx_strand_id
1 'polypeptide(L)'
;MTTPIPTPETPSRGSLIRSTLIALSVAAVLLVTCVLPAEYGVDPTGVGRALGLTQMGEVKLALAEEAANNSAAEASADSVIAASEAGAGSPAPVGAALDAPSAAAGRVHTTLVSLAPRKGREVKLGMPGGV
;
A
#
# COMPACT_ATOMS: atom_id res chain seq x y z
N MET A 1 63.58 11.66 -17.96
CA MET A 1 62.41 11.22 -18.76
C MET A 1 61.16 11.62 -18.00
N THR A 2 60.47 12.69 -18.43
CA THR A 2 59.18 13.09 -17.87
C THR A 2 58.09 12.42 -18.70
N THR A 3 57.30 11.55 -18.08
CA THR A 3 56.17 10.88 -18.72
C THR A 3 55.00 11.87 -18.82
N PRO A 4 54.38 12.08 -19.99
CA PRO A 4 53.23 12.96 -20.10
C PRO A 4 52.03 12.37 -19.35
N ILE A 5 51.33 13.22 -18.58
CA ILE A 5 50.11 12.85 -17.86
C ILE A 5 48.96 12.77 -18.87
N PRO A 6 48.18 11.67 -18.92
CA PRO A 6 47.06 11.56 -19.85
C PRO A 6 45.96 12.58 -19.48
N THR A 7 45.56 13.42 -20.43
CA THR A 7 44.40 14.32 -20.26
C THR A 7 43.11 13.54 -20.52
N PRO A 8 42.05 13.70 -19.70
CA PRO A 8 40.78 13.03 -19.92
C PRO A 8 40.13 13.53 -21.22
N GLU A 9 39.89 12.60 -22.14
CA GLU A 9 39.18 12.86 -23.39
C GLU A 9 37.70 13.13 -23.08
N THR A 10 37.18 14.28 -23.51
CA THR A 10 35.80 14.69 -23.22
C THR A 10 34.82 13.94 -24.11
N PRO A 11 33.70 13.40 -23.57
CA PRO A 11 32.76 12.62 -24.37
C PRO A 11 32.24 13.45 -25.55
N SER A 12 32.36 12.90 -26.76
CA SER A 12 31.81 13.55 -27.95
C SER A 12 30.28 13.63 -27.87
N ARG A 13 29.68 14.65 -28.50
CA ARG A 13 28.22 14.84 -28.55
C ARG A 13 27.47 13.58 -29.00
N GLY A 14 28.06 12.82 -29.92
CA GLY A 14 27.49 11.55 -30.40
C GLY A 14 27.48 10.45 -29.34
N SER A 15 28.48 10.41 -28.46
CA SER A 15 28.52 9.48 -27.32
C SER A 15 27.40 9.79 -26.33
N LEU A 16 27.18 11.07 -26.04
CA LEU A 16 26.15 11.53 -25.10
C LEU A 16 24.71 11.23 -25.58
N ILE A 17 24.45 11.39 -26.88
CA ILE A 17 23.15 11.03 -27.46
C ILE A 17 22.92 9.52 -27.42
N ARG A 18 23.94 8.73 -27.77
CA ARG A 18 23.84 7.26 -27.74
C ARG A 18 23.57 6.73 -26.34
N SER A 19 24.30 7.23 -25.33
CA SER A 19 24.08 6.82 -23.94
C SER A 19 22.70 7.23 -23.44
N THR A 20 22.22 8.41 -23.82
CA THR A 20 20.87 8.87 -23.46
C THR A 20 19.78 7.97 -24.04
N LEU A 21 19.90 7.56 -25.30
CA LEU A 21 18.95 6.65 -25.93
C LEU A 21 18.92 5.27 -25.26
N ILE A 22 20.09 4.75 -24.86
CA ILE A 22 20.19 3.49 -24.12
C ILE A 22 19.60 3.64 -22.72
N ALA A 23 19.88 4.74 -22.03
CA ALA A 23 19.28 5.00 -20.71
C ALA A 23 17.76 5.08 -20.80
N LEU A 24 17.22 5.74 -21.83
CA LEU A 24 15.79 5.87 -22.07
C LEU A 24 15.14 4.50 -22.36
N SER A 25 15.80 3.64 -23.14
CA SER A 25 15.27 2.29 -23.39
C SER A 25 15.25 1.43 -22.12
N VAL A 26 16.31 1.47 -21.30
CA VAL A 26 16.34 0.80 -20.00
C VAL A 26 15.26 1.34 -19.07
N ALA A 27 15.07 2.66 -19.03
CA ALA A 27 14.03 3.29 -18.24
C ALA A 27 12.62 2.83 -18.68
N ALA A 28 12.37 2.73 -19.98
CA ALA A 28 11.09 2.22 -20.50
C ALA A 28 10.85 0.76 -20.09
N VAL A 29 11.89 -0.09 -20.12
CA VAL A 29 11.79 -1.48 -19.66
C VAL A 29 11.45 -1.55 -18.17
N LEU A 30 12.14 -0.78 -17.33
CA LEU A 30 11.87 -0.72 -15.89
C LEU A 30 10.46 -0.17 -15.58
N LEU A 31 10.01 0.82 -16.35
CA LEU A 31 8.67 1.38 -16.23
C LEU A 31 7.61 0.28 -16.39
N VAL A 32 7.73 -0.53 -17.43
CA VAL A 32 6.73 -1.56 -17.76
C VAL A 32 6.82 -2.79 -16.85
N THR A 33 8.02 -3.16 -16.40
CA THR A 33 8.25 -4.41 -15.65
C THR A 33 8.25 -4.26 -14.14
N CYS A 34 8.52 -3.07 -13.61
CA CYS A 34 8.65 -2.82 -12.18
C CYS A 34 7.67 -1.77 -11.69
N VAL A 35 7.62 -0.60 -12.35
CA VAL A 35 6.80 0.53 -11.89
C VAL A 35 5.32 0.29 -12.11
N LEU A 36 4.91 -0.12 -13.33
CA LEU A 36 3.50 -0.43 -13.61
C LEU A 36 2.93 -1.55 -12.73
N PRO A 37 3.64 -2.68 -12.51
CA PRO A 37 3.17 -3.71 -11.62
C PRO A 37 3.05 -3.26 -10.16
N ALA A 38 4.06 -2.56 -9.63
CA ALA A 38 4.11 -2.21 -8.20
C ALA A 38 3.10 -1.12 -7.80
N GLU A 39 2.78 -0.21 -8.71
CA GLU A 39 1.89 0.93 -8.43
C GLU A 39 0.47 0.71 -8.96
N TYR A 40 0.33 0.06 -10.11
CA TYR A 40 -0.96 -0.06 -10.80
C TYR A 40 -1.43 -1.51 -10.96
N GLY A 41 -0.67 -2.51 -10.51
CA GLY A 41 -1.05 -3.92 -10.69
C GLY A 41 -1.11 -4.36 -12.17
N VAL A 42 -0.63 -3.53 -13.11
CA VAL A 42 -0.64 -3.85 -14.54
C VAL A 42 0.72 -4.41 -14.93
N ASP A 43 0.75 -5.68 -15.31
CA ASP A 43 1.98 -6.37 -15.75
C ASP A 43 1.79 -7.06 -17.12
N PRO A 44 2.12 -6.39 -18.23
CA PRO A 44 2.00 -6.99 -19.56
C PRO A 44 3.09 -8.05 -19.83
N THR A 45 4.17 -8.05 -19.04
CA THR A 45 5.32 -8.93 -19.25
C THR A 45 5.30 -10.19 -18.40
N GLY A 46 4.51 -10.21 -17.31
CA GLY A 46 4.47 -11.29 -16.32
C GLY A 46 5.64 -11.30 -15.33
N VAL A 47 6.64 -10.43 -15.51
CA VAL A 47 7.83 -10.34 -14.64
C VAL A 47 7.46 -9.76 -13.27
N GLY A 48 6.63 -8.72 -13.24
CA GLY A 48 6.13 -8.14 -11.99
C GLY A 48 5.36 -9.15 -11.15
N ARG A 49 4.61 -10.06 -11.79
CA ARG A 49 3.86 -11.11 -11.10
C ARG A 49 4.77 -12.19 -10.54
N ALA A 50 5.81 -12.58 -11.28
CA ALA A 50 6.83 -13.52 -10.81
C ALA A 50 7.63 -12.97 -9.62
N LEU A 51 7.88 -11.65 -9.60
CA LEU A 51 8.55 -10.96 -8.49
C LEU A 51 7.61 -10.59 -7.34
N GLY A 52 6.30 -10.80 -7.49
CA GLY A 52 5.30 -10.46 -6.48
C GLY A 52 4.93 -8.97 -6.39
N LEU A 53 5.45 -8.13 -7.28
CA LEU A 53 5.20 -6.69 -7.29
C LEU A 53 3.76 -6.36 -7.70
N THR A 54 3.20 -7.12 -8.63
CA THR A 54 1.83 -6.91 -9.12
C THR A 54 0.80 -7.06 -8.02
N GLN A 55 0.97 -8.05 -7.12
CA GLN A 55 0.04 -8.27 -6.01
C GLN A 55 0.00 -7.06 -5.06
N MET A 56 1.15 -6.40 -4.86
CA MET A 56 1.20 -5.18 -4.05
C MET A 56 0.43 -4.02 -4.70
N GLY A 57 0.52 -3.87 -6.03
CA GLY A 57 -0.21 -2.84 -6.76
C GLY A 57 -1.73 -3.08 -6.76
N GLU A 58 -2.17 -4.32 -6.98
CA GLU A 58 -3.59 -4.70 -6.95
C GLU A 58 -4.24 -4.41 -5.60
N VAL A 59 -3.57 -4.74 -4.49
CA VAL A 59 -4.08 -4.48 -3.13
C VAL A 59 -4.20 -2.98 -2.85
N LYS A 60 -3.22 -2.18 -3.27
CA LYS A 60 -3.28 -0.71 -3.13
C LYS A 60 -4.48 -0.13 -3.89
N LEU A 61 -4.71 -0.58 -5.11
CA LEU A 61 -5.84 -0.12 -5.93
C LEU A 61 -7.19 -0.51 -5.33
N ALA A 62 -7.33 -1.77 -4.88
CA ALA A 62 -8.56 -2.23 -4.25
C ALA A 62 -8.90 -1.42 -2.99
N LEU A 63 -7.89 -1.13 -2.16
CA LEU A 63 -8.08 -0.33 -0.95
C LEU A 63 -8.42 1.14 -1.27
N ALA A 64 -7.83 1.71 -2.33
CA ALA A 64 -8.14 3.06 -2.78
C ALA A 64 -9.58 3.16 -3.32
N GLU A 65 -10.05 2.14 -4.04
CA GLU A 65 -11.43 2.06 -4.54
C GLU A 65 -12.43 1.89 -3.38
N GLU A 66 -12.13 1.03 -2.41
CA GLU A 66 -12.96 0.84 -1.22
C GLU A 66 -13.06 2.12 -0.38
N ALA A 67 -11.94 2.83 -0.18
CA ALA A 67 -11.92 4.11 0.52
C ALA A 67 -12.76 5.18 -0.21
N ALA A 68 -12.68 5.25 -1.54
CA ALA A 68 -13.48 6.18 -2.32
C ALA A 68 -14.99 5.88 -2.22
N ASN A 69 -15.37 4.61 -2.26
CA ASN A 69 -16.76 4.19 -2.11
C ASN A 69 -17.29 4.44 -0.70
N ASN A 70 -16.47 4.22 0.34
CA ASN A 70 -16.85 4.52 1.72
C ASN A 70 -17.08 6.03 1.92
N SER A 71 -16.20 6.88 1.41
CA SER A 71 -16.37 8.34 1.49
C SER A 71 -17.63 8.84 0.76
N ALA A 72 -18.01 8.21 -0.36
CA ALA A 72 -19.24 8.54 -1.07
C ALA A 72 -20.51 8.08 -0.30
N ALA A 73 -20.43 6.94 0.40
CA ALA A 73 -21.49 6.47 1.28
C ALA A 73 -21.64 7.36 2.52
N GLU A 74 -20.53 7.83 3.10
CA GLU A 74 -20.51 8.77 4.23
C GLU A 74 -21.03 10.16 3.85
N ALA A 75 -20.67 10.68 2.67
CA ALA A 75 -21.21 11.94 2.15
C ALA A 75 -22.72 11.86 1.84
N SER A 76 -23.18 10.67 1.41
CA SER A 76 -24.61 10.41 1.23
C SER A 76 -25.32 10.32 2.57
N ALA A 77 -24.69 9.72 3.60
CA ALA A 77 -25.22 9.66 4.96
C ALA A 77 -25.37 11.04 5.61
N ASP A 78 -24.40 11.95 5.41
CA ASP A 78 -24.46 13.34 5.91
C ASP A 78 -25.60 14.15 5.25
N SER A 79 -25.90 13.87 3.97
CA SER A 79 -27.01 14.51 3.24
C SER A 79 -28.41 14.05 3.67
N VAL A 80 -28.55 12.86 4.28
CA VAL A 80 -29.84 12.38 4.81
C VAL A 80 -30.15 12.94 6.19
N ILE A 81 -29.12 13.34 6.96
CA ILE A 81 -29.28 13.95 8.29
C ILE A 81 -29.65 15.44 8.16
N ALA A 82 -29.22 16.12 7.10
CA ALA A 82 -29.56 17.53 6.87
C ALA A 82 -31.01 17.79 6.41
N ALA A 83 -31.70 16.77 5.86
CA ALA A 83 -33.09 16.91 5.39
C ALA A 83 -34.15 16.45 6.41
N SER A 84 -33.74 15.92 7.56
CA SER A 84 -34.63 15.39 8.58
C SER A 84 -34.14 15.76 9.98
N GLU A 85 -34.30 17.03 10.40
CA GLU A 85 -34.57 17.42 11.81
C GLU A 85 -34.60 18.96 11.97
N ALA A 86 -35.54 19.61 11.27
CA ALA A 86 -36.14 20.87 11.73
C ALA A 86 -37.33 20.58 12.68
N GLY A 87 -37.25 19.52 13.48
CA GLY A 87 -38.27 19.07 14.42
C GLY A 87 -37.60 18.60 15.70
N ALA A 88 -37.83 19.34 16.77
CA ALA A 88 -37.19 19.21 18.07
C ALA A 88 -37.35 17.83 18.74
N GLY A 89 -36.27 17.35 19.38
CA GLY A 89 -36.36 16.41 20.50
C GLY A 89 -35.19 15.44 20.66
N SER A 90 -34.18 15.80 21.46
CA SER A 90 -33.21 14.84 22.05
C SER A 90 -33.70 14.44 23.46
N PRO A 91 -33.31 13.28 24.08
CA PRO A 91 -32.12 12.47 23.76
C PRO A 91 -32.23 10.92 23.85
N ALA A 92 -31.14 10.27 23.42
CA ALA A 92 -30.58 8.96 23.81
C ALA A 92 -30.64 7.81 22.76
N PRO A 93 -29.48 7.21 22.37
CA PRO A 93 -29.43 6.13 21.39
C PRO A 93 -29.56 4.75 22.05
N VAL A 94 -30.61 4.02 21.70
CA VAL A 94 -30.72 2.57 21.95
C VAL A 94 -30.52 1.84 20.62
N GLY A 95 -29.62 0.87 20.66
CA GLY A 95 -29.03 0.25 19.48
C GLY A 95 -29.99 -0.51 18.57
N ALA A 96 -29.64 -0.50 17.29
CA ALA A 96 -30.05 -1.45 16.27
C ALA A 96 -28.74 -2.08 15.76
N ALA A 97 -28.45 -3.36 16.01
CA ALA A 97 -29.02 -4.57 15.39
C ALA A 97 -28.52 -4.81 13.95
N LEU A 98 -28.18 -6.09 13.69
CA LEU A 98 -27.99 -6.80 12.40
C LEU A 98 -26.57 -6.69 11.79
N ASP A 99 -25.69 -7.69 11.90
CA ASP A 99 -25.62 -8.98 11.16
C ASP A 99 -25.21 -8.84 9.67
N ALA A 100 -23.94 -9.16 9.36
CA ALA A 100 -23.39 -9.81 8.14
C ALA A 100 -21.84 -9.71 8.09
N PRO A 101 -21.10 -10.59 7.36
CA PRO A 101 -21.11 -12.05 7.37
C PRO A 101 -19.83 -12.65 7.99
N SER A 102 -19.96 -13.88 8.45
CA SER A 102 -18.88 -14.75 8.93
C SER A 102 -17.86 -15.04 7.81
N ALA A 103 -16.73 -14.32 7.83
CA ALA A 103 -15.47 -14.83 7.29
C ALA A 103 -14.74 -15.54 8.44
N ALA A 104 -14.41 -16.81 8.26
CA ALA A 104 -13.80 -17.68 9.28
C ALA A 104 -12.67 -16.97 10.03
N ALA A 105 -13.02 -16.38 11.17
CA ALA A 105 -12.13 -15.60 11.99
C ALA A 105 -11.22 -16.55 12.75
N GLY A 106 -10.01 -16.78 12.19
CA GLY A 106 -8.89 -17.21 13.02
C GLY A 106 -8.79 -16.26 14.21
N ARG A 107 -8.70 -16.80 15.42
CA ARG A 107 -8.69 -16.00 16.66
C ARG A 107 -7.45 -15.10 16.67
N VAL A 108 -7.62 -13.81 16.40
CA VAL A 108 -6.53 -12.81 16.47
C VAL A 108 -6.43 -12.31 17.92
N HIS A 109 -5.25 -12.43 18.53
CA HIS A 109 -4.98 -11.92 19.88
C HIS A 109 -3.85 -10.88 19.82
N THR A 110 -4.20 -9.61 19.99
CA THR A 110 -3.24 -8.50 19.96
C THR A 110 -2.93 -8.04 21.38
N THR A 111 -1.65 -8.05 21.77
CA THR A 111 -1.18 -7.58 23.08
C THR A 111 -0.13 -6.48 22.90
N LEU A 112 -0.39 -5.27 23.40
CA LEU A 112 0.59 -4.19 23.43
C LEU A 112 1.52 -4.34 24.64
N VAL A 113 2.82 -4.38 24.40
CA VAL A 113 3.85 -4.49 25.44
C VAL A 113 4.83 -3.35 25.30
N SER A 114 4.93 -2.51 26.34
CA SER A 114 5.94 -1.46 26.43
C SER A 114 7.14 -1.93 27.25
N LEU A 115 8.36 -1.65 26.78
CA LEU A 115 9.62 -2.06 27.38
C LEU A 115 10.54 -0.84 27.58
N ALA A 116 11.22 -0.78 28.73
CA ALA A 116 12.31 0.17 28.94
C ALA A 116 13.61 -0.35 28.31
N PRO A 117 14.57 0.52 27.93
CA PRO A 117 15.84 0.10 27.35
C PRO A 117 16.58 -0.90 28.26
N ARG A 118 17.11 -1.97 27.67
CA ARG A 118 17.82 -3.08 28.35
C ARG A 118 16.99 -3.95 29.31
N LYS A 119 15.65 -3.96 29.25
CA LYS A 119 14.82 -4.94 29.97
C LYS A 119 14.04 -5.86 29.02
N GLY A 120 14.01 -7.16 29.36
CA GLY A 120 13.13 -8.15 28.74
C GLY A 120 11.83 -8.34 29.54
N ARG A 121 10.75 -8.75 28.87
CA ARG A 121 9.49 -9.20 29.49
C ARG A 121 9.05 -10.50 28.80
N GLU A 122 8.79 -11.53 29.59
CA GLU A 122 8.28 -12.81 29.08
C GLU A 122 6.74 -12.76 29.04
N VAL A 123 6.15 -13.11 27.89
CA VAL A 123 4.71 -13.27 27.71
C VAL A 123 4.43 -14.74 27.46
N LYS A 124 3.75 -15.39 28.41
CA LYS A 124 3.38 -16.81 28.28
C LYS A 124 1.94 -16.93 27.80
N LEU A 125 1.76 -17.60 26.66
CA LEU A 125 0.45 -17.93 26.14
C LEU A 125 -0.08 -19.18 26.87
N GLY A 126 -1.17 -19.02 27.64
CA GLY A 126 -1.91 -20.15 28.18
C GLY A 126 -2.96 -20.59 27.18
N MET A 127 -2.87 -21.82 26.67
CA MET A 127 -3.99 -22.45 25.96
C MET A 127 -4.84 -23.18 27.00
N PRO A 128 -6.17 -22.92 27.11
CA PRO A 128 -7.03 -23.81 27.88
C PRO A 128 -6.94 -25.19 27.24
N GLY A 129 -6.61 -26.21 28.03
CA GLY A 129 -6.53 -27.59 27.56
C GLY A 129 -7.81 -27.96 26.84
N GLY A 130 -7.69 -28.33 25.57
CA GLY A 130 -8.79 -28.89 24.81
C GLY A 130 -9.19 -30.21 25.45
N VAL A 131 -10.39 -30.26 26.00
CA VAL A 131 -11.10 -31.49 26.33
C VAL A 131 -11.78 -32.04 25.07
#